data_AF-A0A9E4VFY2-F1
#
_entry.id   AF-A0A9E4VFY2-F1
#
_cell.length_a   1.000
_cell.length_b   1.000
_cell.length_c   1.000
_cell.angle_alpha   90.00
_cell.angle_beta   90.00
_cell.angle_gamma   90.00
#
_symmetry.space_group_name_H-M   'P 1'
#
loop_
_entity.id
_entity.type
_entity.pdbx_description
1 polymer ?
#
loop_
_entity_poly.entity_id
_entity_poly.type
_entity_poly.pdbx_seq_one_letter_code
_entity_poly.pdbx_strand_id
1 'polypeptide(L)'
;RRIAGAAALCARFAANGPAGALLALLAQSARPAASSLVRALSVPRLIGRGRAVELAANAVLPLAAALAASAEEEAHVGAVYGELPLPARYGAVRHLHRALAPVRLSARRQQGMLYLLKQYCTQGGCGRCPLS
;
A
#
# COMPACT_ATOMS: atom_id res chain seq x y z
N ARG A 1 5.95 11.94 16.44
CA ARG A 1 5.50 10.53 16.57
C ARG A 1 6.00 9.58 15.46
N ARG A 2 6.36 10.05 14.25
CA ARG A 2 6.87 9.19 13.16
C ARG A 2 8.14 8.42 13.55
N ILE A 3 9.13 9.11 14.13
CA ILE A 3 10.37 8.49 14.61
C ILE A 3 10.09 7.40 15.66
N ALA A 4 9.20 7.66 16.62
CA ALA A 4 8.81 6.65 17.62
C ALA A 4 8.15 5.41 16.98
N GLY A 5 7.31 5.59 15.96
CA GLY A 5 6.74 4.47 15.19
C GLY A 5 7.80 3.66 14.45
N ALA A 6 8.75 4.34 13.80
CA ALA A 6 9.87 3.70 13.12
C ALA A 6 10.76 2.93 14.11
N ALA A 7 11.14 3.55 15.24
CA ALA A 7 11.91 2.91 16.30
C ALA A 7 11.20 1.66 16.84
N ALA A 8 9.88 1.72 17.04
CA ALA A 8 9.09 0.57 17.47
C ALA A 8 9.09 -0.58 16.43
N LEU A 9 9.03 -0.27 15.13
CA LEU A 9 9.18 -1.27 14.08
C LEU A 9 10.60 -1.86 14.05
N CYS A 10 11.64 -1.04 14.15
CA CYS A 10 13.02 -1.52 14.20
C CYS A 10 13.25 -2.44 15.41
N ALA A 11 12.76 -2.05 16.59
CA ALA A 11 12.84 -2.88 17.78
C ALA A 11 12.09 -4.22 17.62
N ARG A 12 10.90 -4.19 16.99
CA ARG A 12 10.11 -5.41 16.72
C ARG A 12 10.85 -6.40 15.84
N PHE A 13 11.61 -5.92 14.86
CA PHE A 13 12.31 -6.78 13.91
C PHE A 13 13.82 -6.88 14.17
N ALA A 14 14.28 -6.54 15.38
CA ALA A 14 15.70 -6.43 15.69
C ALA A 14 16.48 -7.75 15.45
N ALA A 15 15.87 -8.90 15.73
CA ALA A 15 16.52 -10.20 15.61
C ALA A 15 16.83 -10.61 14.15
N ASN A 16 15.92 -10.34 13.22
CA ASN A 16 16.00 -10.80 11.83
C ASN A 16 16.14 -9.66 10.81
N GLY A 17 16.22 -8.43 11.29
CA GLY A 17 16.10 -7.21 10.51
C GLY A 17 14.69 -6.97 9.95
N PRO A 18 14.32 -5.71 9.69
CA PRO A 18 12.99 -5.38 9.15
C PRO A 18 12.75 -5.95 7.76
N ALA A 19 13.76 -5.97 6.88
CA ALA A 19 13.61 -6.48 5.52
C ALA A 19 13.32 -7.98 5.51
N GLY A 20 14.19 -8.81 6.10
CA GLY A 20 14.01 -10.26 6.12
C GLY A 20 12.69 -10.69 6.77
N ALA A 21 12.35 -10.11 7.93
CA ALA A 21 11.12 -10.43 8.63
C ALA A 21 9.85 -10.06 7.84
N LEU A 22 9.84 -8.93 7.13
CA LEU A 22 8.68 -8.49 6.35
C LEU A 22 8.56 -9.26 5.03
N LEU A 23 9.69 -9.55 4.37
CA LEU A 23 9.71 -10.35 3.14
C LEU A 23 9.28 -11.80 3.39
N ALA A 24 9.66 -12.38 4.52
CA ALA A 24 9.22 -13.73 4.89
C ALA A 24 7.69 -13.86 4.99
N LEU A 25 6.97 -12.77 5.30
CA LEU A 25 5.50 -12.79 5.32
C LEU A 25 4.88 -12.98 3.93
N LEU A 26 5.63 -12.68 2.86
CA LEU A 26 5.21 -12.85 1.48
C LEU A 26 5.25 -14.31 1.01
N ALA A 27 5.87 -15.23 1.75
CA ALA A 27 5.85 -16.65 1.38
C ALA A 27 4.43 -17.28 1.46
N GLN A 28 3.49 -16.60 2.10
CA GLN A 28 2.08 -17.00 2.16
C GLN A 28 1.35 -16.65 0.85
N SER A 29 0.17 -17.22 0.63
CA SER A 29 -0.75 -16.76 -0.41
C SER A 29 -1.10 -15.27 -0.24
N ALA A 30 -1.46 -14.61 -1.36
CA ALA A 30 -1.55 -13.15 -1.45
C ALA A 30 -2.40 -12.46 -0.36
N ARG A 31 -3.60 -12.98 -0.08
CA ARG A 31 -4.51 -12.38 0.92
C ARG A 31 -4.01 -12.52 2.37
N PRO A 32 -3.61 -13.71 2.84
CA PRO A 32 -2.93 -13.86 4.13
C PRO A 32 -1.67 -13.00 4.26
N ALA A 33 -0.85 -12.92 3.22
CA ALA A 33 0.36 -12.09 3.18
C ALA A 33 0.01 -10.60 3.37
N ALA A 34 -0.97 -10.08 2.61
CA ALA A 34 -1.44 -8.69 2.74
C ALA A 34 -1.94 -8.37 4.16
N SER A 35 -2.73 -9.27 4.75
CA SER A 35 -3.26 -9.10 6.12
C SER A 35 -2.14 -9.15 7.17
N SER A 36 -1.19 -10.07 7.01
CA SER A 36 -0.04 -10.23 7.89
C SER A 36 0.90 -9.03 7.84
N LEU A 37 1.15 -8.48 6.65
CA LEU A 37 1.94 -7.26 6.47
C LEU A 37 1.31 -6.07 7.20
N VAL A 38 0.02 -5.83 6.98
CA VAL A 38 -0.69 -4.71 7.64
C VAL A 38 -0.64 -4.85 9.15
N ARG A 39 -0.80 -6.07 9.68
CA ARG A 39 -0.68 -6.34 11.12
C ARG A 39 0.75 -6.11 11.63
N ALA A 40 1.75 -6.65 10.92
CA ALA A 40 3.17 -6.54 11.29
C ALA A 40 3.67 -5.09 11.29
N LEU A 41 3.15 -4.25 10.39
CA LEU A 41 3.47 -2.82 10.30
C LEU A 41 2.64 -1.95 11.25
N SER A 42 1.61 -2.49 11.90
CA SER A 42 0.79 -1.75 12.85
C SER A 42 1.45 -1.68 14.23
N VAL A 43 1.46 -0.49 14.82
CA VAL A 43 2.01 -0.26 16.17
C VAL A 43 0.96 0.50 16.99
N PRO A 44 0.50 -0.06 18.13
CA PRO A 44 -0.52 0.59 18.95
C PRO A 44 -0.19 2.05 19.24
N ARG A 45 -1.16 2.95 19.01
CA ARG A 45 -1.07 4.41 19.23
C ARG A 45 -0.02 5.17 18.38
N LEU A 46 0.78 4.48 17.56
CA LEU A 46 1.86 5.07 16.76
C LEU A 46 1.64 4.88 15.25
N ILE A 47 1.27 3.67 14.83
CA ILE A 47 1.02 3.33 13.42
C ILE A 47 -0.31 2.58 13.34
N GLY A 48 -1.36 3.30 12.95
CA GLY A 48 -2.67 2.72 12.68
C GLY A 48 -2.73 2.01 11.32
N ARG A 49 -3.82 1.27 11.10
CA ARG A 49 -4.06 0.46 9.88
C ARG A 49 -3.80 1.22 8.57
N GLY A 50 -4.33 2.44 8.43
CA GLY A 50 -4.15 3.23 7.21
C GLY A 50 -2.69 3.51 6.88
N ARG A 51 -1.89 3.88 7.88
CA ARG A 51 -0.44 4.11 7.71
C ARG A 51 0.30 2.80 7.46
N ALA A 52 -0.11 1.70 8.10
CA ALA A 52 0.48 0.38 7.83
C ALA A 52 0.27 -0.06 6.37
N VAL A 53 -0.92 0.18 5.80
CA VAL A 53 -1.20 -0.04 4.37
C VAL A 53 -0.32 0.85 3.50
N GLU A 54 -0.15 2.13 3.84
CA GLU A 54 0.75 3.03 3.10
C GLU A 54 2.21 2.54 3.11
N LEU A 55 2.70 2.05 4.25
CA LEU A 55 4.05 1.48 4.35
C LEU A 55 4.19 0.21 3.52
N ALA A 56 3.17 -0.67 3.53
CA ALA A 56 3.17 -1.86 2.70
C ALA A 56 3.21 -1.50 1.20
N ALA A 57 2.32 -0.60 0.76
CA ALA A 57 2.17 -0.22 -0.65
C ALA A 57 3.36 0.58 -1.20
N ASN A 58 3.98 1.44 -0.40
CA ASN A 58 4.99 2.39 -0.89
C ASN A 58 6.43 2.05 -0.47
N ALA A 59 6.64 1.10 0.44
CA ALA A 59 7.99 0.74 0.89
C ALA A 59 8.26 -0.77 0.82
N VAL A 60 7.43 -1.59 1.46
CA VAL A 60 7.71 -3.03 1.57
C VAL A 60 7.51 -3.77 0.25
N LEU A 61 6.37 -3.59 -0.43
CA LEU A 61 6.09 -4.28 -1.68
C LEU A 61 6.99 -3.81 -2.84
N PRO A 62 7.31 -2.50 -2.98
CA PRO A 62 8.31 -2.08 -3.97
C PRO A 62 9.70 -2.69 -3.72
N LEU A 63 10.14 -2.77 -2.46
CA LEU A 63 11.38 -3.47 -2.12
C LEU A 63 11.31 -4.95 -2.49
N ALA A 64 10.21 -5.63 -2.17
CA ALA A 64 10.01 -7.03 -2.52
C ALA A 64 10.05 -7.26 -4.04
N ALA A 65 9.38 -6.41 -4.82
CA ALA A 65 9.41 -6.48 -6.28
C ALA A 65 10.83 -6.26 -6.83
N ALA A 66 11.59 -5.31 -6.27
CA ALA A 66 12.96 -5.05 -6.68
C ALA A 66 13.94 -6.19 -6.34
N LEU A 67 13.61 -7.04 -5.36
CA LEU A 67 14.39 -8.19 -4.94
C LEU A 67 13.90 -9.53 -5.53
N ALA A 68 12.80 -9.52 -6.28
CA ALA A 68 12.25 -10.73 -6.87
C ALA A 68 13.27 -11.35 -7.85
N ALA A 69 13.55 -12.63 -7.67
CA ALA A 69 14.48 -13.40 -8.48
C ALA A 69 13.80 -14.02 -9.72
N SER A 70 12.46 -13.99 -9.78
CA SER A 70 11.68 -14.55 -10.88
C SER A 70 10.42 -13.74 -11.17
N ALA A 71 9.88 -13.92 -12.39
CA ALA A 71 8.61 -13.33 -12.77
C ALA A 71 7.43 -13.88 -11.93
N GLU A 72 7.53 -15.10 -11.42
CA GLU A 72 6.51 -15.67 -10.52
C GLU A 72 6.51 -14.95 -9.17
N GLU A 73 7.69 -14.68 -8.60
CA GLU A 73 7.82 -13.90 -7.37
C GLU A 73 7.31 -12.46 -7.56
N GLU A 74 7.66 -11.81 -8.66
CA GLU A 74 7.15 -10.47 -8.98
C GLU A 74 5.62 -10.45 -9.14
N ALA A 75 5.07 -11.42 -9.88
CA ALA A 75 3.63 -11.57 -10.05
C ALA A 75 2.92 -11.79 -8.71
N HIS A 76 3.52 -12.58 -7.81
CA HIS A 76 2.99 -12.80 -6.47
C HIS A 76 3.01 -11.51 -5.63
N VAL A 77 4.09 -10.72 -5.68
CA VAL A 77 4.13 -9.39 -5.03
C VAL A 77 3.00 -8.50 -5.58
N GLY A 78 2.77 -8.52 -6.89
CA GLY A 78 1.64 -7.84 -7.54
C GLY A 78 0.27 -8.32 -7.05
N ALA A 79 0.11 -9.64 -6.83
CA ALA A 79 -1.12 -10.21 -6.26
C ALA A 79 -1.34 -9.75 -4.81
N VAL A 80 -0.29 -9.73 -3.99
CA VAL A 80 -0.34 -9.21 -2.60
C VAL A 80 -0.74 -7.74 -2.59
N TYR A 81 -0.18 -6.93 -3.49
CA TYR A 81 -0.56 -5.53 -3.66
C TYR A 81 -2.05 -5.39 -4.02
N GLY A 82 -2.57 -6.28 -4.87
CA GLY A 82 -3.99 -6.32 -5.25
C GLY A 82 -4.93 -6.57 -4.06
N GLU A 83 -4.50 -7.31 -3.05
CA GLU A 83 -5.28 -7.65 -1.86
C GLU A 83 -5.19 -6.60 -0.74
N LEU A 84 -4.35 -5.56 -0.87
CA LEU A 84 -4.24 -4.52 0.15
C LEU A 84 -5.58 -3.77 0.34
N PRO A 85 -6.03 -3.61 1.61
CA PRO A 85 -7.27 -2.89 1.89
C PRO A 85 -7.12 -1.39 1.58
N LEU A 86 -8.24 -0.66 1.53
CA LEU A 86 -8.21 0.79 1.40
C LEU A 86 -7.43 1.42 2.58
N PRO A 87 -6.41 2.27 2.33
CA PRO A 87 -5.75 3.03 3.38
C PRO A 87 -6.68 4.12 3.92
N ALA A 88 -6.15 5.00 4.79
CA ALA A 88 -6.88 6.19 5.18
C ALA A 88 -7.24 7.02 3.93
N ARG A 89 -8.45 7.57 3.89
CA ARG A 89 -8.90 8.38 2.74
C ARG A 89 -8.08 9.65 2.67
N TYR A 90 -7.36 9.87 1.57
CA TYR A 90 -6.79 11.19 1.31
C TYR A 90 -7.92 12.16 0.98
N GLY A 91 -8.02 13.26 1.72
CA GLY A 91 -9.06 14.28 1.50
C GLY A 91 -9.07 14.81 0.06
N ALA A 92 -7.89 14.91 -0.56
CA ALA A 92 -7.70 15.40 -1.92
C ALA A 92 -8.44 14.57 -2.98
N VAL A 93 -8.56 13.25 -2.81
CA VAL A 93 -9.26 12.36 -3.77
C VAL A 93 -10.71 12.09 -3.38
N ARG A 94 -11.26 12.77 -2.37
CA ARG A 94 -12.64 12.53 -1.88
C ARG A 94 -13.69 12.66 -2.98
N HIS A 95 -13.51 13.59 -3.91
CA HIS A 95 -14.43 13.77 -5.03
C HIS A 95 -14.35 12.58 -6.02
N LEU A 96 -13.16 12.05 -6.30
CA LEU A 96 -12.98 10.84 -7.12
C LEU A 96 -13.57 9.60 -6.44
N HIS A 97 -13.44 9.48 -5.12
CA HIS A 97 -14.10 8.42 -4.35
C HIS A 97 -15.62 8.42 -4.55
N ARG A 98 -16.24 9.60 -4.67
CA ARG A 98 -17.68 9.73 -4.91
C ARG A 98 -18.04 9.44 -6.37
N ALA A 99 -17.25 9.97 -7.31
CA ALA A 99 -17.47 9.79 -8.74
C ALA A 99 -17.34 8.32 -9.18
N LEU A 100 -16.50 7.55 -8.51
CA LEU A 100 -16.26 6.14 -8.82
C LEU A 100 -17.20 5.17 -8.09
N ALA A 101 -18.22 5.63 -7.37
CA ALA A 101 -19.21 4.72 -6.80
C ALA A 101 -20.01 4.04 -7.93
N PRO A 102 -20.27 2.71 -7.88
CA PRO A 102 -20.13 1.80 -6.73
C PRO A 102 -18.83 0.97 -6.70
N VAL A 103 -17.78 1.37 -7.42
CA VAL A 103 -16.54 0.58 -7.52
C VAL A 103 -15.94 0.33 -6.14
N ARG A 104 -15.66 -0.94 -5.81
CA ARG A 104 -14.98 -1.32 -4.56
C ARG A 104 -13.60 -0.69 -4.50
N LEU A 105 -13.37 0.17 -3.52
CA LEU A 105 -12.10 0.89 -3.38
C LEU A 105 -11.05 0.05 -2.63
N SER A 106 -9.80 0.16 -3.06
CA SER A 106 -8.63 -0.52 -2.48
C SER A 106 -7.42 0.42 -2.51
N ALA A 107 -6.31 0.01 -1.87
CA ALA A 107 -5.05 0.77 -1.95
C ALA A 107 -4.65 1.04 -3.40
N ARG A 108 -4.69 0.00 -4.26
CA ARG A 108 -4.40 0.12 -5.69
C ARG A 108 -5.25 1.16 -6.42
N ARG A 109 -6.57 1.16 -6.17
CA ARG A 109 -7.48 2.13 -6.80
C ARG A 109 -7.25 3.55 -6.27
N GLN A 110 -6.96 3.70 -4.98
CA GLN A 110 -6.63 5.01 -4.42
C GLN A 110 -5.33 5.58 -5.01
N GLN A 111 -4.34 4.74 -5.32
CA GLN A 111 -3.14 5.17 -6.08
C GLN A 111 -3.50 5.64 -7.49
N GLY A 112 -4.37 4.92 -8.20
CA GLY A 112 -4.91 5.37 -9.49
C GLY A 112 -5.61 6.73 -9.39
N MET A 113 -6.40 6.95 -8.34
CA MET A 113 -7.05 8.26 -8.12
C MET A 113 -6.05 9.39 -7.85
N LEU A 114 -4.97 9.12 -7.11
CA LEU A 114 -3.91 10.10 -6.90
C LEU A 114 -3.22 10.47 -8.22
N TYR A 115 -2.98 9.46 -9.08
CA TYR A 115 -2.46 9.68 -10.42
C TYR A 115 -3.41 10.54 -11.26
N LEU A 116 -4.70 10.20 -11.32
CA LEU A 116 -5.71 10.95 -12.06
C LEU A 116 -5.83 12.40 -11.58
N LEU A 117 -5.85 12.58 -10.26
CA LEU A 117 -5.90 13.89 -9.64
C LEU A 117 -4.72 14.75 -10.12
N LYS A 118 -3.49 14.22 -10.03
CA LYS A 118 -2.25 14.95 -10.32
C LYS A 118 -2.03 15.21 -11.81
N GLN A 119 -2.38 14.25 -12.66
CA GLN A 119 -2.06 14.29 -14.09
C GLN A 119 -3.19 14.88 -14.95
N TYR A 120 -4.44 14.87 -14.47
CA TYR A 120 -5.58 15.35 -15.24
C TYR A 120 -6.39 16.40 -14.48
N CYS A 121 -6.93 16.08 -13.31
CA CYS A 121 -7.92 16.94 -12.65
C CYS A 121 -7.33 18.31 -12.26
N THR A 122 -6.10 18.36 -11.74
CA THR A 122 -5.45 19.63 -11.39
C THR A 122 -4.94 20.42 -12.59
N GLN A 123 -5.00 19.86 -13.80
CA GLN A 123 -4.51 20.47 -15.04
C GLN A 123 -5.64 20.80 -16.03
N GLY A 124 -6.91 20.64 -15.64
CA GLY A 124 -8.05 20.83 -16.54
C GLY A 124 -8.13 19.81 -17.67
N GLY A 125 -7.57 18.61 -17.50
CA GLY A 125 -7.44 17.58 -18.54
C GLY A 125 -8.72 16.83 -18.93
N CYS A 126 -9.90 17.44 -18.77
CA CYS A 126 -11.17 16.85 -19.22
C CYS A 126 -11.13 16.61 -20.74
N GLY A 127 -11.73 15.50 -21.21
CA GLY A 127 -11.67 15.05 -22.61
C GLY A 127 -10.40 14.25 -22.96
N ARG A 128 -9.37 14.26 -22.11
CA ARG A 128 -8.18 13.39 -22.21
C ARG A 128 -8.03 12.44 -21.03
N CYS A 129 -8.76 12.71 -19.94
CA CYS A 129 -8.82 11.84 -18.79
C CYS A 129 -9.42 10.49 -19.20
N PRO A 130 -8.86 9.35 -18.77
CA PRO A 130 -9.44 8.04 -19.08
C PRO A 130 -10.82 7.80 -18.43
N LEU A 131 -11.33 8.76 -17.64
CA LEU A 131 -12.65 8.74 -17.01
C LEU A 131 -13.59 9.85 -17.50
N SER A 132 -13.19 10.69 -18.45
CA SER A 132 -14.05 11.73 -19.04
C SER A 132 -14.79 11.25 -20.26
#